data_AF-A0A3C1IHQ1-F1
#
_entry.id   AF-A0A3C1IHQ1-F1
#
_cell.length_a   1.000
_cell.length_b   1.000
_cell.length_c   1.000
_cell.angle_alpha   90.00
_cell.angle_beta   90.00
_cell.angle_gamma   90.00
#
_symmetry.space_group_name_H-M   'P 1'
#
loop_
_entity.id
_entity.type
_entity.pdbx_description
1 polymer ?
#
loop_
_entity_poly.entity_id
_entity_poly.type
_entity_poly.pdbx_seq_one_letter_code
_entity_poly.pdbx_strand_id
1 'polypeptide(L)'
;MALAIFSLFWVLFLNSGDVIAFAIICVLSGAAVGADMTLIPAIFAQRIAHIGASTTDGFGLWSFVSKFSLAFAAVILLPSLELAGFRPGQENSAAALSVLTWTYALVPCGLKLLAIMVLQRTDLRQI
;
A
#
# COMPACT_ATOMS: atom_id res chain seq x y z
N MET A 1 2.09 1.41 -9.50
CA MET A 1 0.84 2.14 -9.13
C MET A 1 -0.45 1.63 -9.79
N ALA A 2 -0.74 1.87 -11.09
CA ALA A 2 -2.05 1.51 -11.69
C ALA A 2 -2.36 -0.01 -11.66
N LEU A 3 -1.36 -0.85 -11.95
CA LEU A 3 -1.47 -2.31 -11.86
C LEU A 3 -1.85 -2.77 -10.43
N ALA A 4 -1.30 -2.12 -9.40
CA ALA A 4 -1.63 -2.42 -8.01
C ALA A 4 -3.08 -2.08 -7.67
N ILE A 5 -3.58 -0.94 -8.16
CA ILE A 5 -4.99 -0.54 -7.97
C ILE A 5 -5.91 -1.55 -8.66
N PHE A 6 -5.60 -1.92 -9.90
CA PHE A 6 -6.39 -2.91 -10.64
C PHE A 6 -6.42 -4.27 -9.94
N SER A 7 -5.27 -4.77 -9.46
CA SER A 7 -5.21 -6.04 -8.73
C SER A 7 -5.95 -6.00 -7.40
N LEU A 8 -5.83 -4.90 -6.64
CA LEU A 8 -6.45 -4.75 -5.32
C LEU A 8 -7.96 -4.51 -5.43
N PHE A 9 -8.42 -3.78 -6.45
CA PHE A 9 -9.85 -3.58 -6.69
C PHE A 9 -10.56 -4.90 -6.98
N TRP A 10 -9.87 -5.83 -7.66
CA TRP A 10 -10.41 -7.17 -7.95
C TRP A 10 -10.64 -8.01 -6.68
N VAL A 11 -9.98 -7.70 -5.56
CA VAL A 11 -10.21 -8.37 -4.27
C VAL A 11 -11.64 -8.17 -3.78
N LEU A 12 -12.29 -7.06 -4.12
CA LEU A 12 -13.66 -6.75 -3.69
C LEU A 12 -14.71 -7.75 -4.22
N PHE A 13 -14.36 -8.51 -5.26
CA PHE A 13 -15.26 -9.49 -5.89
C PHE A 13 -14.95 -10.94 -5.50
N LEU A 14 -13.96 -11.17 -4.63
CA LEU A 14 -13.63 -12.52 -4.19
C LEU A 14 -14.66 -13.07 -3.20
N ASN A 15 -15.04 -14.33 -3.39
CA ASN A 15 -15.78 -15.09 -2.39
C ASN A 15 -14.86 -16.05 -1.63
N SER A 16 -15.36 -16.55 -0.51
CA SER A 16 -14.71 -17.62 0.25
C SER A 16 -14.50 -18.85 -0.64
N GLY A 17 -13.24 -19.28 -0.80
CA GLY A 17 -12.87 -20.45 -1.60
C GLY A 17 -12.15 -20.13 -2.92
N ASP A 18 -12.09 -18.85 -3.34
CA ASP A 18 -11.47 -18.43 -4.61
C ASP A 18 -9.93 -18.35 -4.54
N VAL A 19 -9.27 -19.46 -4.18
CA VAL A 19 -7.82 -19.52 -3.93
C VAL A 19 -7.00 -19.18 -5.18
N ILE A 20 -7.41 -19.64 -6.36
CA ILE A 20 -6.69 -19.39 -7.61
C ILE A 20 -6.75 -17.91 -7.98
N ALA A 21 -7.93 -17.28 -7.88
CA ALA A 21 -8.09 -15.86 -8.14
C ALA A 21 -7.27 -15.03 -7.14
N PHE A 22 -7.30 -15.40 -5.86
CA PHE A 22 -6.47 -14.78 -4.83
C PHE A 22 -4.97 -14.89 -5.16
N ALA A 23 -4.50 -16.07 -5.59
CA ALA A 23 -3.10 -16.29 -5.94
C ALA A 23 -2.66 -15.39 -7.10
N ILE A 24 -3.48 -15.23 -8.14
CA ILE A 24 -3.21 -14.32 -9.26
C ILE A 24 -3.09 -12.87 -8.77
N ILE A 25 -4.02 -12.44 -7.89
CA ILE A 25 -3.96 -11.11 -7.29
C ILE A 25 -2.67 -10.92 -6.49
N CYS A 26 -2.26 -11.91 -5.69
CA CYS A 26 -1.02 -11.87 -4.93
C CYS A 26 0.21 -11.71 -5.83
N VAL A 27 0.27 -12.42 -6.96
CA VAL A 27 1.37 -12.30 -7.92
C VAL A 27 1.40 -10.91 -8.56
N LEU A 28 0.25 -10.42 -9.05
CA LEU A 28 0.15 -9.11 -9.71
C LEU A 28 0.44 -7.96 -8.74
N SER A 29 -0.14 -8.01 -7.55
CA SER A 29 0.08 -7.00 -6.52
C SER A 29 1.50 -7.04 -5.98
N GLY A 30 2.09 -8.23 -5.79
CA GLY A 30 3.49 -8.42 -5.41
C GLY A 30 4.46 -7.83 -6.42
N ALA A 31 4.25 -8.11 -7.72
CA ALA A 31 5.04 -7.51 -8.79
C ALA A 31 4.93 -5.97 -8.81
N ALA A 32 3.70 -5.44 -8.64
CA ALA A 32 3.47 -4.02 -8.62
C ALA A 32 4.11 -3.33 -7.39
N VAL A 33 4.02 -3.94 -6.21
CA VAL A 33 4.66 -3.46 -4.98
C VAL A 33 6.19 -3.53 -5.09
N GLY A 34 6.73 -4.60 -5.69
CA GLY A 34 8.16 -4.71 -5.95
C GLY A 34 8.70 -3.59 -6.86
N ALA A 35 7.95 -3.22 -7.89
CA ALA A 35 8.28 -2.07 -8.73
C ALA A 35 8.25 -0.75 -7.92
N ASP A 36 7.23 -0.56 -7.07
CA ASP A 36 7.12 0.64 -6.23
C ASP A 36 8.29 0.72 -5.21
N MET A 37 8.75 -0.40 -4.66
CA MET A 37 9.89 -0.48 -3.73
C MET A 37 11.26 -0.17 -4.38
N THR A 38 11.37 -0.25 -5.70
CA THR A 38 12.65 -0.03 -6.42
C THR A 38 12.69 1.33 -7.10
N LEU A 39 11.63 1.71 -7.80
CA LEU A 39 11.57 2.95 -8.58
C LEU A 39 11.57 4.20 -7.69
N ILE A 40 10.80 4.19 -6.60
CA ILE A 40 10.62 5.40 -5.78
C ILE A 40 11.92 5.77 -5.04
N PRO A 41 12.61 4.83 -4.35
CA PRO A 41 13.89 5.14 -3.71
C PRO A 41 14.98 5.56 -4.71
N ALA A 42 14.95 5.03 -5.94
CA ALA A 42 15.90 5.41 -6.99
C ALA A 42 15.70 6.87 -7.42
N ILE A 43 14.45 7.30 -7.66
CA ILE A 43 14.11 8.69 -7.99
C ILE A 43 14.48 9.62 -6.82
N PHE A 44 14.20 9.20 -5.60
CA PHE A 44 14.55 9.97 -4.40
C PHE A 44 16.07 10.16 -4.25
N ALA A 45 16.86 9.10 -4.48
CA ALA A 45 18.32 9.17 -4.46
C ALA A 45 18.87 10.16 -5.50
N GLN A 46 18.36 10.11 -6.74
CA GLN A 46 18.74 11.04 -7.80
C GLN A 46 18.42 12.48 -7.40
N ARG A 47 17.23 12.71 -6.84
CA ARG A 47 16.82 14.05 -6.39
C ARG A 47 17.72 14.60 -5.29
N ILE A 48 18.05 13.79 -4.28
CA ILE A 48 18.96 14.20 -3.20
C ILE A 48 20.33 14.59 -3.76
N ALA A 49 20.87 13.77 -4.67
CA ALA A 49 22.14 14.04 -5.31
C ALA A 49 22.12 15.34 -6.11
N HIS A 50 21.03 15.60 -6.85
CA HIS A 50 20.88 16.82 -7.65
C HIS A 50 20.80 18.10 -6.79
N ILE A 51 20.13 18.06 -5.63
CA ILE A 51 20.02 19.24 -4.74
C ILE A 51 21.23 19.40 -3.80
N GLY A 52 22.23 18.51 -3.89
CA GLY A 52 23.43 18.55 -3.06
C GLY A 52 23.18 18.32 -1.57
N ALA A 53 22.08 17.66 -1.21
CA ALA A 53 21.71 17.40 0.18
C ALA A 53 22.41 16.13 0.71
N SER A 54 22.46 16.00 2.05
CA SER A 54 22.99 14.81 2.72
C SER A 54 22.13 13.58 2.43
N THR A 55 22.73 12.60 1.73
CA THR A 55 22.11 11.30 1.45
C THR A 55 21.73 10.56 2.72
N THR A 56 22.57 10.63 3.76
CA THR A 56 22.33 9.96 5.04
C THR A 56 21.08 10.50 5.72
N ASP A 57 20.92 11.82 5.76
CA ASP A 57 19.76 12.45 6.42
C ASP A 57 18.49 12.22 5.62
N GLY A 58 18.57 12.30 4.29
CA GLY A 58 17.44 12.02 3.39
C GLY A 58 16.90 10.59 3.54
N PHE A 59 17.78 9.58 3.50
CA PHE A 59 17.37 8.18 3.71
C PHE A 59 17.00 7.87 5.17
N GLY A 60 17.57 8.58 6.13
CA GLY A 60 17.17 8.54 7.54
C GLY A 60 15.72 8.98 7.72
N LEU A 61 15.36 10.14 7.17
CA LEU A 61 13.99 10.66 7.21
C LEU A 61 13.03 9.76 6.42
N TRP A 62 13.42 9.29 5.23
CA TRP A 62 12.65 8.34 4.43
C TRP A 62 12.25 7.09 5.24
N SER A 63 13.24 6.50 5.92
CA SER A 63 13.04 5.29 6.72
C SER A 63 12.18 5.56 7.96
N PHE A 64 12.38 6.70 8.61
CA PHE A 64 11.57 7.13 9.75
C PHE A 64 10.10 7.27 9.35
N VAL A 65 9.81 8.04 8.30
CA VAL A 65 8.44 8.27 7.82
C VAL A 65 7.80 6.94 7.40
N SER A 66 8.51 6.08 6.67
CA SER A 66 8.01 4.78 6.24
C SER A 66 7.59 3.89 7.42
N LYS A 67 8.44 3.80 8.46
CA LYS A 67 8.16 3.02 9.67
C LYS A 67 7.06 3.64 10.52
N PHE A 68 7.05 4.96 10.64
CA PHE A 68 6.01 5.69 11.36
C PHE A 68 4.64 5.47 10.72
N SER A 69 4.52 5.60 9.39
CA SER A 69 3.28 5.32 8.66
C SER A 69 2.80 3.88 8.86
N LEU A 70 3.71 2.90 8.85
CA LEU A 70 3.36 1.51 9.12
C LEU A 70 2.84 1.31 10.55
N ALA A 71 3.51 1.89 11.55
CA ALA A 71 3.09 1.82 12.94
C ALA A 71 1.73 2.48 13.15
N PHE A 72 1.52 3.66 12.55
CA PHE A 72 0.25 4.38 12.59
C PHE A 72 -0.89 3.56 11.97
N ALA A 73 -0.63 2.93 10.81
CA ALA A 73 -1.59 2.03 10.21
C ALA A 73 -1.92 0.84 11.13
N ALA A 74 -0.92 0.18 11.72
CA ALA A 74 -1.14 -0.95 12.62
C ALA A 74 -1.98 -0.55 13.85
N VAL A 75 -1.70 0.59 14.47
CA VAL A 75 -2.42 1.11 15.63
C VAL A 75 -3.89 1.42 15.34
N ILE A 76 -4.22 1.81 14.10
CA ILE A 76 -5.61 2.08 13.72
C ILE A 76 -6.31 0.79 13.29
N LEU A 77 -5.67 0.02 12.40
CA LEU A 77 -6.33 -1.07 11.71
C LEU A 77 -6.50 -2.31 12.59
N LEU A 78 -5.51 -2.67 13.41
CA LEU A 78 -5.62 -3.88 14.23
C LEU A 78 -6.73 -3.78 15.29
N PRO A 79 -6.87 -2.69 16.06
CA PRO A 79 -7.99 -2.55 16.99
C PRO A 79 -9.34 -2.45 16.26
N SER A 80 -9.38 -1.80 15.10
CA SER A 80 -10.62 -1.72 14.30
C SER A 80 -11.09 -3.11 13.85
N LEU A 81 -10.16 -3.98 13.47
CA LEU A 81 -10.45 -5.37 13.10
C LEU A 81 -10.87 -6.20 14.31
N GLU A 82 -10.20 -6.02 15.46
CA GLU A 82 -10.55 -6.69 16.71
C GLU A 82 -11.97 -6.32 17.17
N LEU A 83 -12.33 -5.03 17.11
CA LEU A 83 -13.69 -4.54 17.41
C LEU A 83 -14.74 -5.08 16.45
N ALA A 84 -14.38 -5.32 15.18
CA ALA A 84 -15.24 -5.99 14.21
C ALA A 84 -15.36 -7.51 14.45
N GLY A 85 -14.63 -8.06 15.42
CA GLY A 85 -14.63 -9.47 15.77
C GLY A 85 -13.77 -10.34 14.85
N PHE A 86 -12.84 -9.75 14.08
CA PHE A 86 -11.97 -10.49 13.19
C PHE A 86 -10.95 -11.33 13.98
N ARG A 87 -10.93 -12.65 13.74
CA ARG A 87 -9.98 -13.59 14.32
C ARG A 87 -9.19 -14.33 13.23
N PRO A 88 -7.87 -14.16 13.15
CA PRO A 88 -7.03 -14.87 12.17
C PRO A 88 -7.15 -16.39 12.32
N GLY A 89 -7.28 -17.10 11.19
CA GLY A 89 -7.27 -18.58 11.17
C GLY A 89 -8.54 -19.25 11.72
N GLN A 90 -9.59 -18.49 12.02
CA GLN A 90 -10.89 -19.01 12.45
C GLN A 90 -11.99 -18.68 11.43
N GLU A 91 -13.16 -19.31 11.59
CA GLU A 91 -14.34 -18.86 10.87
C GLU A 91 -14.73 -17.46 11.36
N ASN A 92 -14.89 -16.54 10.41
CA ASN A 92 -15.22 -15.15 10.67
C ASN A 92 -16.60 -14.84 10.11
N SER A 93 -17.34 -13.98 10.80
CA SER A 93 -18.62 -13.49 10.28
C SER A 93 -18.41 -12.72 8.98
N ALA A 94 -19.44 -12.68 8.12
CA ALA A 94 -19.41 -11.90 6.88
C ALA A 94 -19.10 -10.41 7.15
N ALA A 95 -19.54 -9.87 8.29
CA ALA A 95 -19.25 -8.50 8.71
C ALA A 95 -17.76 -8.29 8.99
N ALA A 96 -17.11 -9.20 9.73
CA ALA A 96 -15.68 -9.12 10.02
C ALA A 96 -14.82 -9.21 8.74
N LEU A 97 -15.18 -10.11 7.83
CA LEU A 97 -14.51 -10.25 6.52
C LEU A 97 -14.74 -9.02 5.62
N SER A 98 -15.92 -8.39 5.71
CA SER A 98 -16.19 -7.15 5.00
C SER A 98 -15.26 -6.06 5.49
N VAL A 99 -15.19 -5.82 6.82
CA VAL A 99 -14.29 -4.80 7.40
C VAL A 99 -12.84 -5.06 6.99
N LEU A 100 -12.37 -6.30 7.06
CA LEU A 100 -11.05 -6.67 6.54
C LEU A 100 -10.87 -6.26 5.08
N THR A 101 -11.82 -6.60 4.23
CA THR A 101 -11.76 -6.31 2.78
C THR A 101 -11.74 -4.80 2.51
N TRP A 102 -12.59 -4.01 3.18
CA TRP A 102 -12.60 -2.56 3.05
C TRP A 102 -11.27 -1.94 3.50
N THR A 103 -10.77 -2.36 4.66
CA THR A 103 -9.53 -1.87 5.23
C THR A 103 -8.28 -2.29 4.42
N TYR A 104 -8.26 -3.51 3.88
CA TYR A 104 -7.13 -4.07 3.16
C TYR A 104 -7.10 -3.68 1.68
N ALA A 105 -8.25 -3.59 1.01
CA ALA A 105 -8.32 -3.30 -0.41
C ALA A 105 -8.63 -1.83 -0.69
N LEU A 106 -9.67 -1.26 -0.06
CA LEU A 106 -10.14 0.07 -0.43
C LEU A 106 -9.23 1.18 0.10
N VAL A 107 -8.85 1.14 1.38
CA VAL A 107 -8.00 2.19 1.98
C VAL A 107 -6.68 2.34 1.22
N PRO A 108 -5.93 1.26 0.89
CA PRO A 108 -4.71 1.38 0.09
C PRO A 108 -4.97 1.87 -1.34
N CYS A 109 -6.08 1.47 -1.98
CA CYS A 109 -6.46 1.98 -3.29
C CYS A 109 -6.71 3.50 -3.26
N GLY A 110 -7.44 4.00 -2.26
CA GLY A 110 -7.70 5.42 -2.07
C GLY A 110 -6.40 6.22 -1.88
N LEU A 111 -5.49 5.73 -1.03
CA LEU A 111 -4.17 6.34 -0.83
C LEU A 111 -3.33 6.34 -2.11
N LYS A 112 -3.33 5.25 -2.89
CA LYS A 112 -2.64 5.20 -4.19
C LYS A 112 -3.23 6.16 -5.22
N LEU A 113 -4.56 6.33 -5.24
CA LEU A 113 -5.22 7.32 -6.11
C LEU A 113 -4.83 8.75 -5.73
N LEU A 114 -4.82 9.08 -4.44
CA LEU A 114 -4.34 10.38 -3.97
C LEU A 114 -2.88 10.62 -4.37
N ALA A 115 -2.01 9.61 -4.21
CA ALA A 115 -0.62 9.69 -4.64
C ALA A 115 -0.48 9.94 -6.16
N ILE A 116 -1.32 9.31 -6.98
CA ILE A 116 -1.37 9.57 -8.44
C ILE A 116 -1.80 11.01 -8.72
N MET A 117 -2.85 11.51 -8.05
CA MET A 117 -3.31 12.90 -8.22
C MET A 117 -2.20 13.90 -7.88
N VAL A 118 -1.49 13.67 -6.78
CA VAL A 118 -0.36 14.52 -6.38
C VAL A 118 0.76 14.43 -7.42
N LEU A 119 1.14 13.22 -7.85
CA LEU A 119 2.20 13.02 -8.85
C LEU A 119 1.87 13.71 -10.18
N GLN A 120 0.61 13.66 -10.62
CA GLN A 120 0.16 14.35 -11.84
C GLN A 120 0.26 15.88 -11.75
N ARG A 121 0.21 16.44 -10.54
CA ARG A 121 0.38 17.89 -10.31
C ARG A 121 1.85 18.29 -10.14
N THR A 122 2.74 17.33 -9.94
CA THR A 122 4.17 17.57 -9.80
C THR A 122 4.80 17.67 -11.19
N ASP A 123 5.45 18.79 -11.49
CA ASP A 123 6.12 19.00 -12.77
C ASP A 123 7.39 18.14 -12.84
N LEU A 124 7.31 17.03 -13.57
CA LEU A 124 8.40 16.06 -13.72
C LEU A 124 9.60 16.62 -14.50
N ARG A 125 9.48 17.82 -15.11
CA ARG A 125 10.56 18.47 -15.86
C ARG A 125 11.73 18.98 -15.01
N GLN A 126 11.62 18.94 -13.68
CA GLN A 126 12.68 19.36 -12.76
C GLN A 126 13.36 18.20 -12.03
N ILE A 127 13.09 16.94 -12.37
CA ILE A 127 13.74 15.75 -11.79
C ILE A 127 14.98 15.39 -12.61
#